data_AF-A0A2S7KUT1-F1
#
_entry.id   AF-A0A2S7KUT1-F1
#
_cell.length_a   1.000
_cell.length_b   1.000
_cell.length_c   1.000
_cell.angle_alpha   90.00
_cell.angle_beta   90.00
_cell.angle_gamma   90.00
#
_symmetry.space_group_name_H-M   'P 1'
#
loop_
_entity.id
_entity.type
_entity.pdbx_description
1 polymer ?
#
loop_
_entity_poly.entity_id
_entity_poly.type
_entity_poly.pdbx_seq_one_letter_code
_entity_poly.pdbx_strand_id
1 'polypeptide(L)' 'MNTSEENKFLIAFGKNLRLIRKSKGVTQENLANVMGIEVSQISRIERGIIRCTLFMHPLS' A
#
# COMPACT_ATOMS: atom_id res chain seq x y z
N MET A 1 9.85 7.85 -17.28
CA MET A 1 10.89 7.30 -16.39
C MET A 1 10.72 7.98 -15.04
N ASN A 2 10.22 7.28 -14.02
CA ASN A 2 10.12 7.85 -12.67
C ASN A 2 11.54 8.15 -12.17
N THR A 3 11.74 9.37 -11.70
CA THR A 3 13.02 9.84 -11.18
C THR A 3 13.48 8.94 -10.03
N SER A 4 14.80 8.78 -9.89
CA SER A 4 15.44 7.97 -8.84
C SER A 4 14.86 8.23 -7.43
N GLU A 5 14.54 9.49 -7.13
CA GLU A 5 14.00 9.91 -5.83
C GLU A 5 12.54 9.50 -5.61
N GLU A 6 11.70 9.53 -6.65
CA GLU A 6 10.32 9.08 -6.56
C GLU A 6 10.24 7.58 -6.25
N ASN A 7 11.11 6.79 -6.87
CA ASN A 7 11.21 5.35 -6.59
C ASN A 7 11.68 5.08 -5.16
N LYS A 8 12.63 5.86 -4.63
CA LYS A 8 13.06 5.75 -3.21
C LYS A 8 11.91 6.03 -2.25
N PHE A 9 11.13 7.09 -2.52
CA PHE A 9 9.97 7.43 -1.71
C PHE A 9 8.94 6.30 -1.68
N LEU A 10 8.57 5.76 -2.85
CA LEU A 10 7.58 4.66 -2.94
C LEU A 10 8.05 3.39 -2.23
N ILE A 11 9.34 3.05 -2.34
CA ILE A 11 9.91 1.90 -1.64
C ILE A 11 9.88 2.12 -0.12
N ALA A 12 10.25 3.32 0.36
CA ALA A 12 10.23 3.64 1.78
C ALA A 12 8.81 3.61 2.35
N PHE A 13 7.85 4.19 1.62
CA PHE A 13 6.43 4.13 1.97
C PHE A 13 5.91 2.70 2.04
N GLY A 14 6.17 1.89 1.00
CA GLY A 14 5.73 0.49 0.93
C GLY A 14 6.30 -0.37 2.08
N LYS A 15 7.57 -0.16 2.44
CA LYS A 15 8.20 -0.81 3.59
C LYS A 15 7.52 -0.44 4.91
N ASN A 16 7.25 0.85 5.13
CA ASN A 16 6.59 1.31 6.34
C ASN A 16 5.15 0.79 6.46
N LEU A 17 4.40 0.78 5.35
CA LEU A 17 3.06 0.20 5.31
C LEU A 17 3.09 -1.29 5.71
N ARG A 18 4.03 -2.05 5.15
CA ARG A 18 4.19 -3.48 5.48
C ARG A 18 4.53 -3.70 6.95
N LEU A 19 5.40 -2.87 7.51
CA LEU A 19 5.79 -2.93 8.93
C LEU A 19 4.57 -2.69 9.83
N ILE A 20 3.83 -1.61 9.60
CA ILE A 20 2.63 -1.26 10.39
C ILE A 20 1.54 -2.33 10.24
N ARG A 21 1.31 -2.82 9.02
CA ARG A 21 0.31 -3.86 8.77
C ARG A 21 0.65 -5.14 9.56
N LYS A 22 1.91 -5.58 9.50
CA LYS A 22 2.38 -6.75 10.26
C LYS A 22 2.35 -6.52 11.77
N SER A 23 2.71 -5.34 12.27
CA SER A 23 2.66 -5.03 13.70
C SER A 23 1.23 -5.06 14.26
N LYS A 24 0.22 -4.85 13.39
CA LYS A 24 -1.20 -4.97 13.71
C LYS A 24 -1.77 -6.38 13.47
N GLY A 25 -0.96 -7.36 13.03
CA GLY A 25 -1.43 -8.71 12.71
C GLY A 25 -2.36 -8.79 11.50
N VAL A 26 -2.40 -7.76 10.64
CA VAL A 26 -3.31 -7.67 9.50
C VAL A 26 -2.69 -8.36 8.28
N THR A 27 -3.45 -9.20 7.56
CA THR A 27 -2.98 -9.81 6.30
C THR A 27 -3.11 -8.84 5.13
N GLN A 28 -2.45 -9.12 4.00
CA GLN A 28 -2.64 -8.28 2.80
C GLN A 28 -4.08 -8.36 2.31
N GLU A 29 -4.67 -9.55 2.39
CA GLU A 29 -6.06 -9.85 2.07
C GLU A 29 -7.02 -9.03 2.94
N ASN A 30 -6.82 -8.99 4.26
CA ASN A 30 -7.67 -8.20 5.14
C ASN A 30 -7.57 -6.70 4.84
N LEU A 31 -6.35 -6.19 4.60
CA LEU A 31 -6.17 -4.78 4.25
C LEU A 31 -6.84 -4.45 2.91
N ALA A 32 -6.68 -5.31 1.90
CA ALA A 32 -7.34 -5.18 0.61
C ALA A 32 -8.87 -5.17 0.73
N ASN A 33 -9.44 -6.07 1.52
CA ASN A 33 -10.88 -6.14 1.77
C ASN A 33 -11.40 -4.85 2.41
N VAL A 34 -10.70 -4.33 3.42
CA VAL A 34 -11.08 -3.06 4.09
C VAL A 34 -10.97 -1.86 3.14
N MET A 35 -9.99 -1.88 2.23
CA MET A 35 -9.79 -0.83 1.23
C MET A 35 -10.68 -0.99 -0.01
N GLY A 36 -11.39 -2.12 -0.17
CA GLY A 36 -12.16 -2.41 -1.37
C GLY A 36 -11.32 -2.53 -2.64
N ILE A 37 -10.08 -3.02 -2.54
CA ILE A 37 -9.16 -3.19 -3.67
C ILE A 37 -8.60 -4.60 -3.76
N GLU A 38 -8.03 -4.94 -4.91
CA GLU A 38 -7.36 -6.22 -5.13
C GLU A 38 -6.14 -6.42 -4.20
N VAL A 39 -5.97 -7.62 -3.66
CA VAL A 39 -4.80 -7.99 -2.82
C VAL A 39 -3.48 -7.75 -3.55
N SER A 40 -3.47 -7.95 -4.87
CA SER A 40 -2.32 -7.68 -5.74
C SER A 40 -1.88 -6.21 -5.71
N GLN A 41 -2.80 -5.26 -5.48
CA GLN A 41 -2.50 -3.84 -5.33
C GLN A 41 -1.73 -3.61 -4.03
N ILE A 42 -2.18 -4.18 -2.91
CA ILE A 42 -1.45 -4.11 -1.63
C ILE A 42 -0.02 -4.64 -1.78
N SER A 43 0.15 -5.79 -2.42
CA SER A 43 1.48 -6.36 -2.70
C SER A 43 2.36 -5.44 -3.57
N ARG A 44 1.79 -4.75 -4.56
CA ARG A 44 2.54 -3.80 -5.41
C ARG A 44 2.89 -2.52 -4.65
N ILE A 45 2.01 -2.03 -3.79
CA ILE A 45 2.25 -0.85 -2.93
C ILE A 45 3.37 -1.15 -1.93
N GLU A 46 3.32 -2.30 -1.24
CA GLU A 46 4.35 -2.68 -0.26
C GLU A 46 5.73 -2.87 -0.88
N ARG A 47 5.80 -3.15 -2.17
CA ARG A 47 7.04 -3.23 -2.96
C ARG A 47 7.46 -1.90 -3.60
N GLY A 48 6.66 -0.84 -3.48
CA GLY A 48 6.92 0.46 -4.09
C GLY A 48 6.79 0.46 -5.62
N ILE A 49 6.08 -0.50 -6.21
CA ILE A 49 5.92 -0.66 -7.68
C ILE A 49 4.87 0.31 -8.22
N ILE A 50 3.86 0.64 -7.40
CA ILE A 50 2.78 1.56 -7.78
C ILE A 50 2.60 2.64 -6.72
N ARG A 51 2.11 3.80 -7.16
CA ARG A 51 1.53 4.79 -6.27
C ARG A 51 0.21 4.26 -5.71
N CYS A 52 -0.01 4.49 -4.42
CA CYS A 52 -1.33 4.35 -3.82
C CYS A 52 -1.99 5.71 -3.78
N THR A 53 -3.21 5.84 -4.30
CA THR A 53 -4.10 6.96 -4.01
C THR A 53 -5.10 6.49 -2.96
N LEU A 54 -5.23 7.25 -1.87
CA LEU A 54 -6.24 6.99 -0.85
C LEU A 54 -7.57 7.51 -1.38
N PHE A 55 -8.45 6.63 -1.83
CA PHE A 55 -9.86 6.96 -2.01
C PHE A 55 -10.58 6.63 -0.69
N MET A 56 -10.90 7.67 0.07
CA MET A 56 -11.85 7.54 1.17
C MET A 56 -13.24 7.52 0.54
N HIS A 57 -13.93 6.38 0.57
CA HIS A 57 -15.37 6.38 0.28
C HIS A 57 -16.04 7.20 1.39
N PRO A 58 -16.83 8.24 1.07
CA PRO A 58 -17.60 8.95 2.08
C PRO A 58 -18.47 7.91 2.78
N LEU A 59 -18.38 7.86 4.12
CA LEU A 59 -19.17 6.96 4.94
C LEU A 59 -20.64 7.13 4.56
N SER A 60 -21.26 6.06 4.04
CA SER A 60 -22.71 5.92 3.90
C SER A 60 -23.32 5.51 5.22
#